data_AF-K3YJC7-F1
#
_entry.id   AF-K3YJC7-F1
#
_cell.length_a   1.000
_cell.length_b   1.000
_cell.length_c   1.000
_cell.angle_alpha   90.00
_cell.angle_beta   90.00
_cell.angle_gamma   90.00
#
_symmetry.space_group_name_H-M   'P 1'
#
loop_
_entity.id
_entity.type
_entity.pdbx_description
1 polymer ?
#
loop_
_entity_poly.entity_id
_entity_poly.type
_entity_poly.pdbx_seq_one_letter_code
_entity_poly.pdbx_strand_id
1 'polypeptide(L)'
;MRISWRLLEVGPLAPPPRGAHAACCVDDKFIVIHGGIGLYGSRLGDTWLLDLSNGLRSGSWHQIGKTWPLPPPRSGHSLTWIGGTRMVLFGGRGSEFEVLNDVWLFDISDQYPKWKELKYDLSTALGEMPFPRVGHSAILALGGKVLVYGGEDSQRRRKDDFWILDTPALLQYESGSKKMTKRMWKKLRIDGQCPSYRSFHGACVDTSGCCVYIFGGMVDGLVHPAEALGLRFDGQLYQVELVLHL
;
A
#
# COMPACT_ATOMS: atom_id res chain seq x y z
N MET A 1 27.74 -14.78 -11.00
CA MET A 1 26.49 -14.03 -11.14
C MET A 1 26.79 -12.73 -11.88
N ARG A 2 26.00 -12.35 -12.90
CA ARG A 2 26.16 -11.08 -13.64
C ARG A 2 24.88 -10.28 -13.50
N ILE A 3 25.01 -9.00 -13.15
CA ILE A 3 23.90 -8.05 -13.07
C ILE A 3 23.94 -7.20 -14.34
N SER A 4 22.79 -7.00 -14.98
CA SER A 4 22.67 -6.16 -16.18
C SER A 4 21.32 -5.47 -16.22
N TRP A 5 21.34 -4.18 -16.51
CA TRP A 5 20.14 -3.40 -16.82
C TRP A 5 19.76 -3.58 -18.30
N ARG A 6 18.45 -3.58 -18.57
CA ARG A 6 17.90 -3.56 -19.93
C ARG A 6 16.62 -2.73 -19.90
N LEU A 7 16.44 -1.90 -20.92
CA LEU A 7 15.15 -1.28 -21.20
C LEU A 7 14.19 -2.36 -21.74
N LEU A 8 13.02 -2.50 -21.11
CA LEU A 8 12.00 -3.45 -21.55
C LEU A 8 11.21 -2.85 -22.72
N GLU A 9 11.05 -3.61 -23.80
CA GLU A 9 10.18 -3.24 -24.92
C GLU A 9 8.71 -3.39 -24.49
N VAL A 10 7.98 -2.28 -24.36
CA VAL A 10 6.61 -2.25 -23.80
C VAL A 10 5.54 -1.71 -24.76
N GLY A 11 5.89 -1.58 -26.04
CA GLY A 11 5.03 -0.97 -27.05
C GLY A 11 4.89 0.56 -26.91
N PRO A 12 4.04 1.18 -27.75
CA PRO A 12 3.91 2.64 -27.82
C PRO A 12 2.99 3.23 -26.73
N LEU A 13 2.13 2.41 -26.12
CA LEU A 13 1.24 2.82 -25.05
C LEU A 13 1.93 2.62 -23.70
N ALA A 14 1.97 3.66 -22.87
CA ALA A 14 2.59 3.59 -21.56
C ALA A 14 1.96 4.60 -20.59
N PRO A 15 2.05 4.36 -19.28
CA PRO A 15 1.68 5.36 -18.27
C PRO A 15 2.51 6.65 -18.43
N PRO A 16 1.94 7.85 -18.19
CA PRO A 16 2.74 9.07 -18.13
C PRO A 16 3.82 9.01 -17.02
N PRO A 17 4.91 9.79 -17.16
CA PRO A 17 5.95 9.92 -16.14
C PRO A 17 5.36 10.24 -14.76
N ARG A 18 5.82 9.51 -13.73
CA ARG A 18 5.28 9.59 -12.38
C ARG A 18 6.27 9.17 -11.30
N GLY A 19 6.12 9.72 -10.10
CA GLY A 19 6.79 9.25 -8.87
C GLY A 19 5.76 8.89 -7.78
N ALA A 20 6.20 8.24 -6.69
CA ALA A 20 5.36 7.92 -5.52
C ALA A 20 4.01 7.22 -5.84
N HIS A 21 3.97 6.47 -6.94
CA HIS A 21 2.88 5.57 -7.30
C HIS A 21 3.02 4.27 -6.51
N ALA A 22 1.93 3.53 -6.33
CA ALA A 22 1.99 2.18 -5.79
C ALA A 22 2.06 1.16 -6.93
N ALA A 23 2.75 0.06 -6.69
CA ALA A 23 2.90 -1.03 -7.64
C ALA A 23 2.87 -2.39 -6.93
N CYS A 24 2.31 -3.41 -7.58
CA CYS A 24 2.42 -4.80 -7.12
C CYS A 24 2.48 -5.76 -8.31
N CYS A 25 3.13 -6.91 -8.10
CA CYS A 25 3.07 -8.03 -9.04
C CYS A 25 1.86 -8.92 -8.74
N VAL A 26 1.22 -9.45 -9.78
CA VAL A 26 0.14 -10.45 -9.69
C VAL A 26 0.55 -11.68 -10.49
N ASP A 27 0.62 -12.83 -9.83
CA ASP A 27 0.89 -14.16 -10.41
C ASP A 27 1.91 -14.13 -11.55
N ASP A 28 3.15 -13.72 -11.24
CA ASP A 28 4.37 -13.67 -12.09
C ASP A 28 4.26 -13.09 -13.52
N LYS A 29 3.08 -12.64 -13.91
CA LYS A 29 2.67 -12.29 -15.27
C LYS A 29 2.24 -10.85 -15.38
N PHE A 30 1.77 -10.24 -14.30
CA PHE A 30 1.24 -8.90 -14.35
C PHE A 30 1.92 -8.00 -13.33
N ILE A 31 2.15 -6.75 -13.72
CA ILE A 31 2.46 -5.66 -12.78
C ILE A 31 1.33 -4.66 -12.87
N VAL A 32 0.74 -4.31 -11.73
CA VAL A 32 -0.27 -3.26 -11.66
C VAL A 32 0.32 -2.06 -10.95
N ILE A 33 0.13 -0.88 -11.54
CA ILE A 33 0.44 0.41 -10.92
C ILE A 33 -0.81 1.26 -10.78
N HIS A 34 -0.89 2.03 -9.71
CA HIS A 34 -1.97 2.99 -9.48
C HIS A 34 -1.42 4.33 -8.99
N GLY A 35 -2.00 5.41 -9.52
CA GLY A 35 -1.79 6.77 -9.08
C GLY A 35 -0.34 7.26 -9.15
N GLY A 36 0.07 8.04 -8.16
CA GLY A 36 1.37 8.71 -8.07
C GLY A 36 1.28 10.22 -8.25
N ILE A 37 2.44 10.86 -8.43
CA ILE A 37 2.60 12.28 -8.71
C ILE A 37 3.20 12.41 -10.10
N GLY A 38 2.47 13.06 -11.01
CA GLY A 38 2.92 13.38 -12.36
C GLY A 38 3.68 14.70 -12.43
N LEU A 39 3.80 15.23 -13.65
CA LEU A 39 4.37 16.55 -13.89
C LEU A 39 3.60 17.64 -13.12
N TYR A 40 4.32 18.69 -12.72
CA TYR A 40 3.78 19.83 -11.96
C TYR A 40 3.18 19.48 -10.59
N GLY A 41 3.49 18.31 -10.02
CA GLY A 41 3.01 17.91 -8.70
C GLY A 41 1.54 17.44 -8.68
N SER A 42 0.95 17.23 -9.86
CA SER A 42 -0.42 16.72 -10.00
C SER A 42 -0.50 15.27 -9.51
N ARG A 43 -1.54 14.93 -8.73
CA ARG A 43 -1.80 13.54 -8.34
C ARG A 43 -2.51 12.83 -9.48
N LEU A 44 -2.12 11.59 -9.73
CA LEU A 44 -2.72 10.72 -10.73
C LEU A 44 -3.67 9.72 -10.05
N GLY A 45 -4.72 9.32 -10.75
CA GLY A 45 -5.69 8.30 -10.30
C GLY A 45 -5.92 7.20 -11.33
N ASP A 46 -5.06 7.12 -12.35
CA ASP A 46 -5.11 6.10 -13.38
C ASP A 46 -4.51 4.78 -12.87
N THR A 47 -5.04 3.68 -13.40
CA THR A 47 -4.55 2.32 -13.14
C THR A 47 -4.01 1.74 -14.43
N TRP A 48 -2.82 1.17 -14.37
CA TRP A 48 -2.16 0.54 -15.52
C TRP A 48 -1.73 -0.87 -15.17
N LEU A 49 -1.92 -1.78 -16.11
CA LEU A 49 -1.49 -3.17 -16.01
C LEU A 49 -0.46 -3.45 -17.09
N LEU A 50 0.73 -3.88 -16.69
CA LEU A 50 1.76 -4.41 -17.58
C LEU A 50 1.57 -5.92 -17.67
N ASP A 51 1.29 -6.40 -18.87
CA ASP A 51 1.23 -7.82 -19.19
C ASP A 51 2.61 -8.32 -19.63
N LEU A 52 3.15 -9.31 -18.90
CA LEU A 52 4.42 -9.99 -19.13
C LEU A 52 4.22 -11.46 -19.51
N SER A 53 2.98 -11.89 -19.80
CA SER A 53 2.65 -13.28 -20.12
C SER A 53 3.39 -13.82 -21.36
N ASN A 54 3.76 -12.94 -22.29
CA ASN A 54 4.55 -13.28 -23.48
C ASN A 54 6.07 -13.37 -23.22
N GLY A 55 6.47 -13.42 -21.95
CA GLY A 55 7.85 -13.60 -21.50
C GLY A 55 8.45 -12.33 -20.88
N LEU A 56 9.40 -12.50 -19.96
CA LEU A 56 10.00 -11.43 -19.14
C LEU A 56 10.93 -10.46 -19.91
N ARG A 57 10.93 -10.51 -21.26
CA ARG A 57 11.79 -9.69 -22.13
C ARG A 57 11.03 -8.64 -22.94
N SER A 58 9.71 -8.67 -22.90
CA SER A 58 8.82 -7.66 -23.48
C SER A 58 7.53 -7.61 -22.67
N GLY A 59 6.76 -6.54 -22.77
CA GLY A 59 5.45 -6.47 -22.17
C GLY A 59 4.49 -5.57 -22.95
N SER A 60 3.26 -5.49 -22.47
CA SER A 60 2.26 -4.58 -23.03
C SER A 60 1.53 -3.87 -21.90
N TRP A 61 1.56 -2.55 -21.90
CA TRP A 61 0.75 -1.76 -20.98
C TRP A 61 -0.69 -1.67 -21.45
N HIS A 62 -1.60 -1.82 -20.50
CA HIS A 62 -3.03 -1.62 -20.67
C HIS A 62 -3.51 -0.63 -19.62
N GLN A 63 -4.09 0.48 -20.07
CA GLN A 63 -4.79 1.37 -19.16
C GLN A 63 -6.11 0.68 -18.77
N ILE A 64 -6.29 0.46 -17.48
CA ILE A 64 -7.53 -0.13 -16.97
C ILE A 64 -8.63 0.95 -16.99
N GLY A 65 -9.83 0.53 -17.42
CA GLY A 65 -10.94 1.40 -17.80
C GLY A 65 -11.31 2.47 -16.77
N LYS A 66 -11.91 3.56 -17.28
CA LYS A 66 -12.39 4.72 -16.52
C LYS A 66 -13.79 4.52 -15.92
N THR A 67 -14.25 3.27 -15.81
CA THR A 67 -15.59 2.96 -15.32
C THR A 67 -15.65 3.08 -13.81
N TRP A 68 -16.55 3.93 -13.34
CA TRP A 68 -16.80 4.13 -11.92
C TRP A 68 -17.35 2.87 -11.25
N PRO A 69 -17.04 2.65 -9.95
CA PRO A 69 -16.30 3.54 -9.06
C PRO A 69 -14.77 3.45 -9.24
N LEU A 70 -14.02 4.53 -8.95
CA LEU A 70 -12.55 4.59 -9.03
C LEU A 70 -11.98 5.28 -7.78
N PRO A 71 -10.81 4.87 -7.27
CA PRO A 71 -10.13 5.61 -6.22
C PRO A 71 -9.81 7.03 -6.68
N PRO A 72 -9.97 8.07 -5.83
CA PRO A 72 -9.51 9.41 -6.17
C PRO A 72 -7.99 9.45 -6.40
N PRO A 73 -7.50 10.39 -7.24
CA PRO A 73 -6.08 10.57 -7.48
C PRO A 73 -5.27 10.75 -6.20
N ARG A 74 -4.14 10.04 -6.10
CA ARG A 74 -3.38 9.95 -4.85
C ARG A 74 -1.93 9.54 -5.05
N SER A 75 -1.09 9.82 -4.04
CA SER A 75 0.33 9.42 -3.99
C SER A 75 0.74 8.93 -2.61
N GLY A 76 1.82 8.14 -2.53
CA GLY A 76 2.33 7.60 -1.26
C GLY A 76 1.36 6.67 -0.53
N HIS A 77 0.40 6.11 -1.26
CA HIS A 77 -0.49 5.04 -0.81
C HIS A 77 0.17 3.68 -1.00
N SER A 78 -0.44 2.63 -0.45
CA SER A 78 -0.03 1.24 -0.73
C SER A 78 -0.99 0.57 -1.70
N LEU A 79 -0.47 -0.36 -2.52
CA LEU A 79 -1.21 -1.32 -3.32
C LEU A 79 -0.61 -2.70 -3.04
N THR A 80 -1.36 -3.55 -2.35
CA THR A 80 -0.87 -4.84 -1.86
C THR A 80 -1.64 -5.96 -2.56
N TRP A 81 -0.94 -6.87 -3.22
CA TRP A 81 -1.55 -8.10 -3.74
C TRP A 81 -1.97 -8.99 -2.56
N ILE A 82 -3.20 -9.50 -2.60
CA ILE A 82 -3.79 -10.31 -1.51
C ILE A 82 -4.16 -11.72 -1.95
N GLY A 83 -3.65 -12.16 -3.11
CA GLY A 83 -3.88 -13.50 -3.66
C GLY A 83 -4.82 -13.50 -4.87
N GLY A 84 -4.62 -14.51 -5.75
CA GLY A 84 -5.35 -14.63 -7.02
C GLY A 84 -5.25 -13.34 -7.83
N THR A 85 -6.40 -12.77 -8.21
CA THR A 85 -6.48 -11.55 -9.02
C THR A 85 -6.77 -10.29 -8.20
N ARG A 86 -6.67 -10.36 -6.87
CA ARG A 86 -7.17 -9.33 -5.97
C ARG A 86 -6.05 -8.52 -5.33
N MET A 87 -6.27 -7.21 -5.21
CA MET A 87 -5.35 -6.29 -4.56
C MET A 87 -6.10 -5.30 -3.68
N VAL A 88 -5.45 -4.85 -2.61
CA VAL A 88 -5.99 -3.84 -1.71
C VAL A 88 -5.17 -2.56 -1.82
N LEU A 89 -5.85 -1.45 -2.02
CA LEU A 89 -5.30 -0.10 -1.92
C LEU A 89 -5.70 0.51 -0.58
N PHE A 90 -4.75 1.19 0.07
CA PHE A 90 -4.99 1.87 1.35
C PHE A 90 -4.28 3.21 1.47
N GLY A 91 -5.02 4.23 1.90
CA GLY A 91 -4.52 5.53 2.32
C GLY A 91 -3.89 6.36 1.20
N GLY A 92 -2.85 7.12 1.56
CA GLY A 92 -2.13 8.04 0.68
C GLY A 92 -2.57 9.50 0.83
N ARG A 93 -2.00 10.37 0.00
CA ARG A 93 -2.31 11.79 -0.06
C ARG A 93 -3.01 12.12 -1.38
N GLY A 94 -4.21 12.68 -1.28
CA GLY A 94 -5.05 13.08 -2.41
C GLY A 94 -4.61 14.37 -3.08
N SER A 95 -5.43 14.82 -4.04
CA SER A 95 -5.20 16.05 -4.82
C SER A 95 -5.28 17.31 -3.97
N GLU A 96 -6.18 17.35 -3.00
CA GLU A 96 -6.38 18.49 -2.09
C GLU A 96 -5.43 18.43 -0.88
N PHE A 97 -4.36 17.62 -0.99
CA PHE A 97 -3.37 17.36 0.06
C PHE A 97 -3.93 16.70 1.32
N GLU A 98 -5.19 16.29 1.30
CA GLU A 98 -5.81 15.48 2.32
C GLU A 98 -5.11 14.11 2.40
N VAL A 99 -4.90 13.63 3.62
CA VAL A 99 -4.43 12.27 3.85
C VAL A 99 -5.64 11.36 4.03
N LEU A 100 -5.59 10.19 3.42
CA LEU A 100 -6.71 9.26 3.28
C LEU A 100 -6.53 8.03 4.19
N ASN A 101 -7.64 7.38 4.54
CA ASN A 101 -7.71 6.06 5.18
C ASN A 101 -8.77 5.16 4.54
N ASP A 102 -9.20 5.47 3.32
CA ASP A 102 -10.13 4.64 2.56
C ASP A 102 -9.44 3.36 2.09
N VAL A 103 -10.26 2.32 1.88
CA VAL A 103 -9.81 1.01 1.41
C VAL A 103 -10.54 0.69 0.11
N TRP A 104 -9.77 0.31 -0.89
CA TRP A 104 -10.31 -0.10 -2.18
C TRP A 104 -9.84 -1.50 -2.53
N LEU A 105 -10.76 -2.33 -3.00
CA LEU A 105 -10.44 -3.61 -3.60
C LEU A 105 -10.35 -3.44 -5.11
N PHE A 106 -9.26 -3.90 -5.69
CA PHE A 106 -9.10 -4.04 -7.12
C PHE A 106 -9.09 -5.51 -7.50
N ASP A 107 -9.72 -5.80 -8.62
CA ASP A 107 -9.82 -7.15 -9.16
C ASP A 107 -9.57 -7.18 -10.66
N ILE A 108 -8.68 -8.07 -11.09
CA ILE A 108 -8.36 -8.33 -12.49
C ILE A 108 -8.93 -9.66 -13.05
N SER A 109 -9.77 -10.41 -12.32
CA SER A 109 -10.32 -11.71 -12.80
C SER A 109 -11.42 -11.60 -13.85
N ASP A 110 -12.18 -10.49 -13.82
CA ASP A 110 -13.28 -10.32 -14.75
C ASP A 110 -12.76 -9.89 -16.12
N GLN A 111 -13.57 -10.12 -17.17
CA GLN A 111 -13.32 -9.53 -18.50
C GLN A 111 -13.08 -8.00 -18.43
N TYR A 112 -13.59 -7.36 -17.37
CA TYR A 112 -13.41 -5.95 -17.06
C TYR A 112 -12.85 -5.78 -15.65
N PRO A 113 -11.55 -5.47 -15.49
CA PRO A 113 -10.97 -5.20 -14.19
C PRO A 113 -11.68 -4.05 -13.50
N LYS A 114 -11.98 -4.21 -12.21
CA LYS A 114 -12.88 -3.31 -11.49
C LYS A 114 -12.35 -2.91 -10.12
N TRP A 115 -12.61 -1.66 -9.78
CA TRP A 115 -12.41 -1.14 -8.44
C TRP A 115 -13.73 -1.22 -7.67
N LYS A 116 -13.63 -1.48 -6.36
CA LYS A 116 -14.74 -1.41 -5.42
C LYS A 116 -14.28 -0.73 -4.15
N GLU A 117 -14.88 0.42 -3.85
CA GLU A 117 -14.69 1.08 -2.56
C GLU A 117 -15.34 0.24 -1.47
N LEU A 118 -14.61 -0.01 -0.39
CA LEU A 118 -15.16 -0.62 0.80
C LEU A 118 -15.59 0.49 1.75
N LYS A 119 -16.85 0.88 1.65
CA LYS A 119 -17.45 1.86 2.57
C LYS A 119 -17.67 1.21 3.92
N TYR A 120 -17.08 1.80 4.94
CA TYR A 120 -17.23 1.41 6.34
C TYR A 120 -18.29 2.28 7.00
N ASP A 121 -19.16 1.68 7.80
CA ASP A 121 -20.10 2.42 8.64
C ASP A 121 -19.42 2.84 9.95
N LEU A 122 -18.85 4.05 9.94
CA LEU A 122 -18.26 4.71 11.12
C LEU A 122 -19.29 4.99 12.22
N SER A 123 -20.59 4.92 11.95
CA SER A 123 -21.65 5.18 12.94
C SER A 123 -21.83 4.03 13.93
N THR A 124 -21.30 2.84 13.61
CA THR A 124 -21.22 1.75 14.59
C THR A 124 -19.91 1.85 15.38
N ALA A 125 -20.02 2.20 16.65
CA ALA A 125 -18.93 2.36 17.62
C ALA A 125 -18.11 1.06 17.92
N LEU A 126 -17.96 0.14 16.97
CA LEU A 126 -17.55 -1.26 17.22
C LEU A 126 -16.34 -1.74 16.39
N GLY A 127 -15.74 -0.91 15.53
CA GLY A 127 -14.55 -1.26 14.75
C GLY A 127 -13.49 -0.16 14.77
N GLU A 128 -12.34 -0.42 15.37
CA GLU A 128 -11.16 0.45 15.28
C GLU A 128 -10.57 0.36 13.87
N MET A 129 -10.16 1.48 13.27
CA MET A 129 -9.42 1.50 12.00
C MET A 129 -8.21 2.43 12.08
N PRO A 130 -7.19 2.24 11.23
CA PRO A 130 -6.05 3.13 11.21
C PRO A 130 -6.50 4.55 10.81
N PHE A 131 -6.02 5.55 11.55
CA PHE A 131 -6.14 6.95 11.13
C PHE A 131 -5.50 7.18 9.76
N PRO A 132 -5.94 8.23 9.03
CA PRO A 132 -5.34 8.62 7.75
C PRO A 132 -3.83 8.66 7.78
N ARG A 133 -3.24 8.04 6.76
CA ARG A 133 -1.78 7.93 6.63
C ARG A 133 -1.29 7.93 5.18
N VAL A 134 -0.12 8.50 4.98
CA VAL A 134 0.67 8.46 3.74
C VAL A 134 2.11 8.05 4.08
N GLY A 135 2.78 7.38 3.15
CA GLY A 135 4.15 6.90 3.37
C GLY A 135 4.24 5.77 4.40
N HIS A 136 3.15 5.06 4.66
CA HIS A 136 3.15 3.82 5.43
C HIS A 136 3.63 2.65 4.57
N SER A 137 4.06 1.56 5.20
CA SER A 137 4.21 0.27 4.53
C SER A 137 2.94 -0.56 4.70
N ALA A 138 2.55 -1.31 3.67
CA ALA A 138 1.50 -2.34 3.76
C ALA A 138 1.95 -3.61 3.05
N ILE A 139 2.07 -4.71 3.79
CA ILE A 139 2.65 -5.97 3.28
C ILE A 139 1.72 -7.13 3.57
N LEU A 140 1.56 -8.04 2.61
CA LEU A 140 0.89 -9.31 2.82
C LEU A 140 1.74 -10.18 3.75
N ALA A 141 1.18 -10.50 4.91
CA ALA A 141 1.77 -11.31 5.95
C ALA A 141 1.00 -12.62 6.15
N LEU A 142 1.49 -13.45 7.08
CA LEU A 142 0.96 -14.78 7.39
C LEU A 142 -0.58 -14.78 7.54
N GLY A 143 -1.22 -15.81 6.98
CA GLY A 143 -2.66 -16.03 7.11
C GLY A 143 -3.53 -15.15 6.22
N GLY A 144 -2.97 -14.58 5.14
CA GLY A 144 -3.70 -13.70 4.22
C GLY A 144 -4.06 -12.36 4.87
N LYS A 145 -3.21 -11.83 5.73
CA LYS A 145 -3.46 -10.57 6.44
C LYS A 145 -2.52 -9.51 5.92
N VAL A 146 -2.99 -8.27 5.79
CA VAL A 146 -2.10 -7.16 5.42
C VAL A 146 -1.67 -6.42 6.67
N LEU A 147 -0.36 -6.40 6.93
CA LEU A 147 0.24 -5.62 8.00
C LEU A 147 0.53 -4.21 7.51
N VAL A 148 -0.01 -3.21 8.19
CA VAL A 148 0.22 -1.79 7.96
C VAL A 148 1.03 -1.20 9.10
N TYR A 149 2.07 -0.44 8.78
CA TYR A 149 2.91 0.22 9.78
C TYR A 149 3.30 1.64 9.39
N GLY A 150 3.28 2.52 10.40
CA GLY A 150 3.79 3.89 10.31
C GLY A 150 3.01 4.79 9.37
N GLY A 151 3.72 5.70 8.72
CA GLY A 151 3.18 6.78 7.89
C GLY A 151 2.94 8.06 8.68
N GLU A 152 2.41 9.09 8.02
CA GLU A 152 2.12 10.39 8.63
C GLU A 152 0.74 10.91 8.21
N ASP A 153 0.16 11.82 8.99
CA ASP A 153 -1.10 12.50 8.63
C ASP A 153 -0.88 13.85 7.92
N SER A 154 -1.97 14.59 7.69
CA SER A 154 -1.95 15.91 7.05
C SER A 154 -1.14 16.96 7.81
N GLN A 155 -0.93 16.76 9.12
CA GLN A 155 -0.11 17.64 9.97
C GLN A 155 1.35 17.15 10.06
N ARG A 156 1.74 16.17 9.23
CA ARG A 156 3.05 15.51 9.25
C ARG A 156 3.36 14.82 10.59
N ARG A 157 2.33 14.48 11.38
CA ARG A 157 2.52 13.70 12.60
C ARG A 157 2.71 12.25 12.20
N ARG A 158 3.93 11.77 12.40
CA ARG A 158 4.35 10.40 12.10
C ARG A 158 3.66 9.42 13.04
N LYS A 159 3.61 8.16 12.62
CA LYS A 159 2.93 7.06 13.31
C LYS A 159 3.93 5.95 13.58
N ASP A 160 3.70 5.21 14.65
CA ASP A 160 4.46 4.06 15.10
C ASP A 160 3.55 2.85 15.35
N ASP A 161 2.28 2.94 14.93
CA ASP A 161 1.29 1.92 15.19
C ASP A 161 1.25 0.83 14.10
N PHE A 162 1.04 -0.41 14.55
CA PHE A 162 0.78 -1.56 13.67
C PHE A 162 -0.71 -1.86 13.59
N TRP A 163 -1.16 -2.12 12.38
CA TRP A 163 -2.53 -2.54 12.09
C TRP A 163 -2.52 -3.76 11.20
N ILE A 164 -3.47 -4.66 11.45
CA ILE A 164 -3.76 -5.80 10.60
C ILE A 164 -5.10 -5.58 9.91
N LEU A 165 -5.10 -5.71 8.58
CA LEU A 165 -6.29 -5.89 7.77
C LEU A 165 -6.50 -7.39 7.49
N ASP A 166 -7.61 -7.93 7.97
CA ASP A 166 -8.03 -9.30 7.71
C ASP A 166 -8.66 -9.41 6.31
N THR A 167 -7.88 -9.89 5.33
CA THR A 167 -8.37 -9.96 3.93
C THR A 167 -9.42 -11.05 3.70
N PRO A 168 -9.41 -12.23 4.37
CA PRO A 168 -10.54 -13.15 4.33
C PRO A 168 -11.86 -12.51 4.79
N ALA A 169 -11.84 -11.78 5.92
CA ALA A 169 -13.03 -11.06 6.39
C ALA A 169 -13.45 -9.94 5.41
N LEU A 170 -12.48 -9.25 4.81
CA LEU A 170 -12.72 -8.25 3.76
C LEU A 170 -13.47 -8.84 2.56
N LEU A 171 -13.02 -9.97 2.06
CA LEU A 171 -13.61 -10.62 0.89
C LEU A 171 -15.00 -11.19 1.19
N GLN A 172 -15.23 -11.70 2.41
CA GLN A 172 -16.56 -12.14 2.83
C GLN A 172 -17.56 -10.98 2.92
N TYR A 173 -17.13 -9.82 3.41
CA TYR A 173 -17.94 -8.61 3.44
C TYR A 173 -18.29 -8.13 2.03
N GLU A 174 -17.30 -8.13 1.13
CA GLU A 174 -17.45 -7.72 -0.26
C GLU A 174 -18.53 -8.55 -0.99
N SER A 175 -18.57 -9.86 -0.74
CA SER A 175 -19.53 -10.80 -1.33
C SER A 175 -20.95 -10.74 -0.75
N GLY A 176 -21.24 -9.79 0.15
CA GLY A 176 -22.59 -9.54 0.67
C GLY A 176 -23.02 -10.43 1.85
N SER A 177 -22.08 -11.11 2.51
CA SER A 177 -22.38 -11.88 3.72
C SER A 177 -22.78 -10.96 4.87
N LYS A 178 -24.08 -10.94 5.22
CA LYS A 178 -24.64 -10.14 6.34
C LYS A 178 -24.19 -10.61 7.73
N LYS A 179 -23.37 -11.67 7.85
CA LYS A 179 -22.72 -12.06 9.11
C LYS A 179 -21.55 -11.12 9.42
N MET A 180 -21.92 -9.90 9.82
CA MET A 180 -21.25 -9.07 10.82
C MET A 180 -19.71 -9.21 10.89
N THR A 181 -18.99 -8.70 9.89
CA THR A 181 -17.52 -8.59 9.89
C THR A 181 -17.07 -7.44 10.80
N LYS A 182 -17.36 -7.56 12.10
CA LYS A 182 -17.19 -6.48 13.09
C LYS A 182 -15.75 -6.01 13.29
N ARG A 183 -14.72 -6.73 12.81
CA ARG A 183 -13.31 -6.35 12.98
C ARG A 183 -12.44 -6.81 11.81
N MET A 184 -12.56 -6.14 10.67
CA MET A 184 -11.59 -6.28 9.56
C MET A 184 -10.23 -5.68 9.92
N TRP A 185 -10.23 -4.63 10.73
CA TRP A 185 -9.04 -4.00 11.25
C TRP A 185 -8.81 -4.39 12.71
N LYS A 186 -7.54 -4.62 13.04
CA LYS A 186 -7.09 -4.86 14.42
C LYS A 186 -5.80 -4.08 14.65
N LYS A 187 -5.82 -3.17 15.62
CA LYS A 187 -4.59 -2.56 16.13
C LYS A 187 -3.80 -3.63 16.89
N LEU A 188 -2.51 -3.78 16.58
CA LEU A 188 -1.65 -4.71 17.30
C LEU A 188 -1.05 -4.02 18.52
N ARG A 189 -0.90 -4.79 19.60
CA ARG A 189 -0.03 -4.41 20.72
C ARG A 189 1.40 -4.71 20.31
N ILE A 190 2.31 -3.86 20.74
CA ILE A 190 3.73 -3.98 20.42
C ILE A 190 4.46 -4.34 21.70
N ASP A 191 5.19 -5.44 21.66
CA ASP A 191 6.07 -5.89 22.73
C ASP A 191 7.53 -5.70 22.27
N GLY A 192 8.43 -5.44 23.22
CA GLY A 192 9.87 -5.25 22.92
C GLY A 192 10.25 -3.84 22.46
N GLN A 193 11.44 -3.71 21.85
CA GLN A 193 11.93 -2.43 21.34
C GLN A 193 11.16 -2.02 20.09
N CYS A 194 10.50 -0.86 20.15
CA CYS A 194 9.75 -0.30 19.05
C CYS A 194 10.59 0.72 18.28
N PRO A 195 10.50 0.76 16.94
CA PRO A 195 11.04 1.86 16.19
C PRO A 195 10.30 3.16 16.58
N SER A 196 10.99 4.30 16.55
CA SER A 196 10.34 5.61 16.69
C SER A 196 9.32 5.85 15.57
N TYR A 197 8.39 6.78 15.80
CA TYR A 197 7.47 7.33 14.79
C TYR A 197 8.17 7.57 13.46
N ARG A 198 7.62 6.99 12.37
CA ARG A 198 8.24 7.09 11.05
C ARG A 198 7.27 7.11 9.87
N SER A 199 7.73 7.68 8.78
CA SER A 199 7.07 7.68 7.48
C SER A 199 8.09 7.46 6.36
N PHE A 200 7.65 6.97 5.20
CA PHE A 200 8.47 6.73 4.01
C PHE A 200 9.67 5.79 4.26
N HIS A 201 9.50 4.82 5.15
CA HIS A 201 10.45 3.72 5.36
C HIS A 201 10.30 2.62 4.31
N GLY A 202 11.34 1.78 4.17
CA GLY A 202 11.27 0.54 3.42
C GLY A 202 10.79 -0.60 4.33
N ALA A 203 10.02 -1.53 3.76
CA ALA A 203 9.69 -2.76 4.46
C ALA A 203 9.58 -3.93 3.48
N CYS A 204 9.96 -5.13 3.93
CA CYS A 204 9.80 -6.38 3.21
C CYS A 204 9.44 -7.51 4.18
N VAL A 205 8.90 -8.61 3.67
CA VAL A 205 8.58 -9.80 4.45
C VAL A 205 9.38 -10.99 3.93
N ASP A 206 9.71 -11.91 4.82
CA ASP A 206 10.29 -13.18 4.44
C ASP A 206 9.28 -14.09 3.72
N THR A 207 9.76 -15.23 3.21
CA THR A 207 8.91 -16.18 2.47
C THR A 207 7.88 -16.87 3.35
N SER A 208 8.07 -16.92 4.67
CA SER A 208 7.09 -17.49 5.59
C SER A 208 5.89 -16.56 5.83
N GLY A 209 6.07 -15.25 5.61
CA GLY A 209 5.08 -14.25 5.96
C GLY A 209 5.10 -13.87 7.45
N CYS A 210 6.00 -14.44 8.25
CA CYS A 210 6.06 -14.26 9.69
C CYS A 210 7.04 -13.16 10.12
N CYS A 211 8.08 -12.89 9.33
CA CYS A 211 9.11 -11.91 9.68
C CYS A 211 9.05 -10.73 8.72
N VAL A 212 8.66 -9.56 9.24
CA VAL A 212 8.67 -8.29 8.49
C VAL A 212 9.89 -7.48 8.91
N TYR A 213 10.67 -7.03 7.94
CA TYR A 213 11.85 -6.19 8.16
C TYR A 213 11.52 -4.75 7.79
N ILE A 214 11.86 -3.81 8.66
CA ILE A 214 11.61 -2.38 8.48
C ILE A 214 12.95 -1.63 8.58
N PHE A 215 13.24 -0.80 7.58
CA PHE A 215 14.48 -0.03 7.53
C PHE A 215 14.20 1.40 7.10
N GLY A 216 14.94 2.34 7.69
CA GLY A 216 14.93 3.71 7.23
C GLY A 216 13.66 4.48 7.61
N GLY A 217 13.35 5.45 6.77
CA GLY A 217 12.21 6.35 6.93
C GLY A 217 12.58 7.65 7.61
N MET A 218 11.76 8.66 7.36
CA MET A 218 11.86 9.92 8.05
C MET A 218 11.33 9.80 9.48
N VAL A 219 12.04 10.39 10.44
CA VAL A 219 11.73 10.35 11.88
C VAL A 219 11.70 11.75 12.49
N ASP A 220 11.02 11.87 13.63
CA ASP A 220 11.03 13.10 14.44
C ASP A 220 12.38 13.26 15.17
N GLY A 221 12.84 14.49 15.36
CA GLY A 221 14.08 14.79 16.09
C GLY A 221 14.34 16.27 16.26
N LEU A 222 15.19 16.63 17.25
CA LEU A 222 15.65 18.00 17.43
C LEU A 222 16.54 18.40 16.25
N VAL A 223 16.15 19.46 15.54
CA VAL A 223 16.95 20.06 14.46
C VAL A 223 18.20 20.65 15.11
N HIS A 224 19.37 20.10 14.77
CA HIS A 224 20.61 20.74 15.20
C HIS A 224 20.74 22.05 14.40
N PRO A 225 21.09 23.20 15.01
CA PRO A 225 21.14 24.49 14.31
C PRO A 225 22.06 24.53 13.09
N ALA A 226 22.96 23.55 12.97
CA ALA A 226 23.90 23.39 11.85
C ALA A 226 23.37 22.50 10.70
N GLU A 227 22.24 21.81 10.88
CA GLU A 227 21.63 20.95 9.85
C GLU A 227 20.68 21.80 8.99
N ALA A 228 21.00 21.94 7.70
CA ALA A 228 20.39 22.92 6.80
C ALA A 228 18.89 22.71 6.53
N LEU A 229 18.32 21.55 6.86
CA LEU A 229 16.91 21.22 6.71
C LEU A 229 16.58 20.17 7.78
N GLY A 230 15.63 20.43 8.66
CA GLY A 230 15.24 19.55 9.78
C GLY A 230 14.64 18.18 9.42
N LEU A 231 15.09 17.55 8.33
CA LEU A 231 14.77 16.20 7.92
C LEU A 231 15.75 15.23 8.58
N ARG A 232 15.22 14.24 9.30
CA ARG A 232 16.00 13.19 9.95
C ARG A 232 15.55 11.84 9.44
N PHE A 233 16.50 10.93 9.32
CA PHE A 233 16.29 9.57 8.84
C PHE A 233 16.83 8.58 9.86
N ASP A 234 16.11 7.48 10.07
CA ASP A 234 16.63 6.37 10.86
C ASP A 234 17.55 5.49 10.00
N GLY A 235 18.63 4.98 10.58
CA GLY A 235 19.56 4.05 9.94
C GLY A 235 19.47 2.63 10.49
N GLN A 236 18.55 2.37 11.43
CA GLN A 236 18.39 1.05 12.05
C GLN A 236 17.47 0.14 11.24
N LEU A 237 17.79 -1.16 11.28
CA LEU A 237 16.98 -2.25 10.75
C LEU A 237 16.25 -2.93 11.91
N TYR A 238 14.93 -3.06 11.79
CA TYR A 238 14.09 -3.73 12.76
C TYR A 238 13.48 -4.98 12.13
N GLN A 239 13.36 -6.04 12.92
CA GLN A 239 12.59 -7.23 12.57
C GLN A 239 11.33 -7.28 13.43
N VAL A 240 10.20 -7.51 12.80
CA VAL A 240 8.88 -7.69 13.40
C VAL A 240 8.50 -9.15 13.22
N GLU A 241 8.39 -9.87 14.33
CA GLU A 241 7.93 -11.26 14.32
C GLU A 241 6.42 -11.32 14.58
N LEU A 242 5.68 -11.92 13.66
CA LEU A 242 4.24 -12.10 13.76
C LEU A 242 3.94 -13.44 14.41
N VAL A 243 3.73 -13.43 15.72
CA VAL A 243 3.28 -14.61 16.47
C VAL A 243 1.75 -14.64 16.45
N LEU A 244 1.18 -15.57 15.67
CA LEU A 244 -0.25 -15.86 15.76
C LEU A 244 -0.50 -16.71 17.00
N HIS A 245 -1.16 -16.13 18.02
CA HIS A 245 -1.79 -16.95 19.05
C HIS A 245 -2.97 -17.68 18.40
N LEU A 246 -2.85 -19.01 18.29
CA LEU A 246 -3.91 -19.93 17.89
C LEU A 246 -5.06 -19.91 18.90
#